data_AF-A0A356E3S5-F1
#
_entry.id   AF-A0A356E3S5-F1
#
_cell.length_a   1.000
_cell.length_b   1.000
_cell.length_c   1.000
_cell.angle_alpha   90.00
_cell.angle_beta   90.00
_cell.angle_gamma   90.00
#
_symmetry.space_group_name_H-M   'P 1'
#
loop_
_entity.id
_entity.type
_entity.pdbx_description
1 polymer ?
#
loop_
_entity_poly.entity_id
_entity_poly.type
_entity_poly.pdbx_seq_one_letter_code
_entity_poly.pdbx_strand_id
1 'polypeptide(L)' 'MNRIKTLFLICSHFNPDASELARVAVTYPELQVTIAGEDSYTSEQMAESEIIVGFPKTKDLPMAKNLKWL' A
#
# COMPACT_ATOMS: atom_id res chain seq x y z
N MET A 1 -6.98 -4.27 -18.23
CA MET A 1 -7.66 -3.66 -17.05
C MET A 1 -6.57 -3.13 -16.15
N ASN A 2 -6.51 -1.82 -15.90
CA ASN A 2 -5.54 -1.27 -14.93
C ASN A 2 -6.01 -1.62 -13.53
N ARG A 3 -5.19 -2.37 -12.78
CA ARG A 3 -5.43 -2.64 -11.37
C ARG A 3 -5.09 -1.39 -10.55
N ILE A 4 -5.79 -1.21 -9.43
CA ILE A 4 -5.56 -0.12 -8.50
C ILE A 4 -4.27 -0.42 -7.73
N LYS A 5 -3.25 0.42 -7.88
CA LYS A 5 -1.98 0.21 -7.17
C LYS A 5 -2.16 0.55 -5.69
N THR A 6 -1.98 -0.44 -4.83
CA THR A 6 -2.21 -0.31 -3.39
C THR A 6 -0.95 -0.68 -2.63
N LEU A 7 -0.51 0.19 -1.72
CA LEU A 7 0.65 -0.05 -0.87
C LEU A 7 0.21 -0.32 0.57
N PHE A 8 0.54 -1.50 1.06
CA PHE A 8 0.37 -1.88 2.46
C PHE A 8 1.68 -1.63 3.19
N LEU A 9 1.68 -0.64 4.07
CA LEU A 9 2.80 -0.28 4.93
C LEU A 9 2.70 -1.06 6.23
N ILE A 10 3.50 -2.13 6.32
CA ILE A 10 3.54 -2.98 7.49
C ILE A 10 4.26 -2.26 8.63
N CYS A 11 3.60 -2.23 9.78
CA CYS A 11 4.15 -1.79 11.06
C CYS A 11 3.61 -2.68 12.20
N SER A 12 3.97 -2.38 13.44
CA SER A 12 3.47 -3.10 14.61
C SER A 12 1.93 -3.11 14.74
N HIS A 13 1.26 -2.10 14.20
CA HIS A 13 -0.20 -1.94 14.27
C HIS A 13 -0.93 -2.48 13.03
N PHE A 14 -0.22 -2.80 11.95
CA PHE A 14 -0.78 -3.33 10.72
C PHE A 14 0.22 -4.32 10.11
N ASN A 15 0.01 -5.61 10.35
CA ASN A 15 0.88 -6.67 9.85
C ASN A 15 0.01 -7.86 9.40
N PRO A 16 -0.68 -7.72 8.24
CA PRO A 16 -1.60 -8.73 7.78
C PRO A 16 -0.88 -10.04 7.48
N ASP A 17 -1.46 -11.14 7.92
CA ASP A 17 -0.91 -12.47 7.65
C ASP A 17 -1.22 -12.95 6.22
N ALA A 18 -0.64 -14.10 5.84
CA ALA A 18 -0.84 -14.67 4.50
C ALA A 18 -2.32 -15.00 4.20
N SER A 19 -3.11 -15.36 5.21
CA SER A 19 -4.54 -15.68 5.08
C SER A 19 -5.38 -14.41 4.87
N GLU A 20 -5.04 -13.32 5.55
CA GLU A 20 -5.66 -12.01 5.36
C GLU A 20 -5.34 -11.43 3.98
N LEU A 21 -4.07 -11.52 3.54
CA LEU A 21 -3.66 -11.09 2.20
C LEU A 21 -4.36 -11.90 1.10
N ALA A 22 -4.49 -13.23 1.29
CA ALA A 22 -5.24 -14.08 0.36
C ALA A 22 -6.72 -13.68 0.30
N ARG A 23 -7.35 -13.35 1.43
CA ARG A 23 -8.71 -12.85 1.48
C ARG A 23 -8.86 -11.52 0.74
N VAL A 24 -7.92 -10.59 0.86
CA VAL A 24 -7.92 -9.32 0.10
C VAL A 24 -7.85 -9.59 -1.40
N ALA A 25 -6.94 -10.46 -1.84
CA ALA A 25 -6.77 -10.80 -3.26
C ALA A 25 -8.01 -11.46 -3.88
N VAL A 26 -8.75 -12.27 -3.10
CA VAL A 26 -10.00 -12.91 -3.53
C VAL A 26 -11.18 -11.93 -3.51
N THR A 27 -11.27 -11.09 -2.48
CA THR A 27 -12.41 -10.17 -2.29
C THR A 27 -12.33 -8.97 -3.22
N TYR A 28 -11.11 -8.48 -3.50
CA TYR A 28 -10.85 -7.28 -4.27
C TYR A 28 -9.81 -7.54 -5.38
N PRO A 29 -10.16 -8.32 -6.42
CA PRO A 29 -9.23 -8.71 -7.50
C PRO A 29 -8.72 -7.53 -8.35
N GLU A 30 -9.35 -6.37 -8.25
CA GLU A 30 -8.92 -5.11 -8.86
C GLU A 30 -7.73 -4.47 -8.14
N LEU A 31 -7.44 -4.83 -6.89
CA LEU A 31 -6.30 -4.30 -6.14
C LEU A 31 -5.02 -5.01 -6.55
N GLN A 32 -3.99 -4.23 -6.85
CA GLN A 32 -2.61 -4.69 -6.95
C GLN A 32 -1.89 -4.29 -5.67
N VAL A 33 -1.91 -5.19 -4.68
CA VAL A 33 -1.29 -4.97 -3.37
C VAL A 33 0.21 -5.19 -3.45
N THR A 34 0.98 -4.17 -3.08
CA THR A 34 2.41 -4.22 -2.79
C THR A 34 2.59 -4.06 -1.30
N ILE A 35 3.49 -4.83 -0.71
CA ILE A 35 3.73 -4.84 0.73
C ILE A 35 5.14 -4.34 0.98
N ALA A 36 5.28 -3.37 1.87
CA ALA A 36 6.57 -2.87 2.32
C ALA A 36 6.50 -2.53 3.82
N GLY A 37 7.60 -2.67 4.55
CA GLY A 37 7.70 -2.11 5.90
C GLY A 37 7.85 -0.60 5.87
N GLU A 38 7.51 0.06 6.98
CA GLU A 38 7.58 1.51 7.18
C GLU A 38 8.95 2.14 6.86
N ASP A 39 10.04 1.37 6.99
CA ASP A 39 11.40 1.83 6.69
C ASP A 39 11.95 1.38 5.33
N SER A 40 11.17 0.64 4.55
CA SER A 40 11.65 -0.08 3.36
C SER A 40 10.91 0.27 2.07
N TYR A 41 9.84 1.05 2.14
CA TYR A 41 9.14 1.49 0.94
C TYR A 41 9.98 2.49 0.14
N THR A 42 9.84 2.46 -1.18
CA THR A 42 10.57 3.37 -2.06
C THR A 42 9.72 4.58 -2.46
N SER A 43 10.41 5.61 -2.90
CA SER A 43 9.83 6.81 -3.54
C SER A 43 8.90 6.46 -4.70
N GLU A 44 9.26 5.45 -5.50
CA GLU A 44 8.49 4.99 -6.64
C GLU A 44 7.23 4.27 -6.21
N GLN A 45 7.32 3.35 -5.24
CA GLN A 45 6.15 2.72 -4.64
C GLN A 45 5.20 3.77 -4.07
N MET A 46 5.76 4.83 -3.48
CA MET A 46 4.95 5.92 -2.96
C MET A 46 4.25 6.68 -4.11
N ALA A 47 5.01 7.13 -5.11
CA ALA A 47 4.46 7.90 -6.23
C ALA A 47 3.43 7.14 -7.06
N GLU A 48 3.58 5.83 -7.23
CA GLU A 48 2.71 5.01 -8.06
C GLU A 48 1.42 4.56 -7.35
N SER A 49 1.39 4.59 -6.02
CA SER A 49 0.26 4.07 -5.25
C SER A 49 -0.93 5.03 -5.27
N GLU A 50 -2.10 4.48 -5.54
CA GLU A 50 -3.38 5.19 -5.49
C GLU A 50 -4.03 5.06 -4.11
N ILE A 51 -3.77 3.94 -3.44
CA ILE A 51 -4.23 3.66 -2.09
C ILE A 51 -2.99 3.32 -1.24
N ILE A 52 -2.87 3.94 -0.07
CA ILE A 52 -1.91 3.54 0.94
C ILE A 52 -2.71 3.04 2.14
N VAL A 53 -2.28 1.95 2.76
CA VAL A 53 -2.81 1.49 4.04
C VAL A 53 -1.66 1.42 5.03
N GLY A 54 -1.79 2.09 6.16
CA GLY A 54 -0.78 2.16 7.21
C GLY A 54 -0.28 3.59 7.44
N PHE A 55 0.93 3.73 7.95
CA PHE A 55 1.46 5.01 8.40
C PHE A 55 2.72 5.41 7.61
N PRO A 56 2.58 6.07 6.44
CA PRO A 56 3.74 6.62 5.73
C PRO A 56 4.35 7.76 6.55
N LYS A 57 5.65 7.99 6.39
CA LYS A 57 6.33 9.12 7.02
C LYS A 57 5.78 10.42 6.41
N THR A 58 5.41 11.38 7.26
CA THR A 58 4.81 12.66 6.82
C THR A 58 5.64 13.38 5.76
N LYS A 59 6.98 13.28 5.84
CA LYS A 59 7.91 13.87 4.88
C LYS A 59 7.84 13.26 3.46
N ASP A 60 7.32 12.04 3.34
CA ASP A 60 7.26 11.30 2.07
C ASP A 60 5.86 11.43 1.41
N LEU A 61 4.85 11.93 2.13
CA LEU A 61 3.51 12.21 1.58
C LEU A 61 3.51 13.11 0.33
N PRO A 62 4.36 14.16 0.22
CA PRO A 62 4.46 14.95 -1.01
C PRO A 62 4.86 14.14 -2.26
N MET A 63 5.43 12.94 -2.07
CA MET A 63 5.83 12.04 -3.15
C MET A 63 4.66 11.20 -3.67
N ALA A 64 3.56 11.08 -2.91
CA ALA A 64 2.38 10.27 -3.22
C ALA A 64 1.48 10.95 -4.29
N LYS A 65 2.03 11.16 -5.48
CA LYS A 65 1.39 11.97 -6.55
C LYS A 65 0.06 11.43 -7.05
N ASN A 66 -0.14 10.12 -6.98
CA ASN A 66 -1.37 9.46 -7.44
C ASN A 66 -2.34 9.12 -6.30
N LEU A 67 -2.05 9.58 -5.07
CA LEU A 67 -2.83 9.22 -3.88
C LEU A 67 -4.28 9.68 -3.99
N LYS A 68 -5.20 8.72 -3.87
CA LYS A 68 -6.64 8.93 -3.79
C LYS A 68 -7.18 8.65 -2.40
N TRP A 69 -6.53 7.75 -1.67
CA TRP A 69 -6.95 7.35 -0.32
C TRP A 69 -5.77 6.93 0.55
N LEU A 70 -5.77 7.39 1.80
CA LEU A 70 -4.79 7.11 2.85
C LEU A 70 -5.50 6.53 4.08
#